data_AF-A0A8T3WBX3-F1
#
_entry.id   AF-A0A8T3WBX3-F1
#
_cell.length_a   1.000
_cell.length_b   1.000
_cell.length_c   1.000
_cell.angle_alpha   90.00
_cell.angle_beta   90.00
_cell.angle_gamma   90.00
#
_symmetry.space_group_name_H-M   'P 1'
#
loop_
_entity.id
_entity.type
_entity.pdbx_description
1 polymer ?
#
loop_
_entity_poly.entity_id
_entity_poly.type
_entity_poly.pdbx_seq_one_letter_code
_entity_poly.pdbx_strand_id
1 'polypeptide(L)'
;MIEKRRGKLEIIADILSSMQKKEGRIKPTHLLYKSNLSHSKLKEYINMLLEKGMIEEKLVKGKKMYFMKDQGYKFLLEFERIKEFSDSFGL
;
A
#
# COMPACT_ATOMS: atom_id res chain seq x y z
N MET A 1 15.18 -0.33 21.98
CA MET A 1 15.39 0.12 20.59
C MET A 1 14.28 1.11 20.28
N ILE A 2 14.60 2.33 19.85
CA ILE A 2 13.58 3.31 19.46
C ILE A 2 13.00 2.83 18.13
N GLU A 3 11.76 2.35 18.15
CA GLU A 3 11.03 1.98 16.94
C GLU A 3 10.85 3.24 16.08
N LYS A 4 11.62 3.37 14.99
CA LYS A 4 11.48 4.48 14.04
C LYS A 4 10.04 4.41 13.52
N ARG A 5 9.23 5.43 13.83
CA ARG A 5 7.84 5.48 13.38
C ARG A 5 7.83 5.44 11.86
N ARG A 6 7.10 4.49 11.28
CA ARG A 6 6.95 4.39 9.83
C ARG A 6 6.41 5.70 9.26
N GLY A 7 7.12 6.24 8.27
CA GLY A 7 6.73 7.40 7.52
C GLY A 7 5.50 7.12 6.65
N LYS A 8 4.84 8.21 6.20
CA LYS A 8 3.66 8.11 5.32
C LYS A 8 3.94 7.31 4.05
N LEU A 9 5.12 7.51 3.43
CA LEU A 9 5.52 6.81 2.20
C LEU A 9 5.76 5.32 2.44
N GLU A 10 6.39 4.95 3.56
CA GLU A 10 6.59 3.55 3.94
C GLU A 10 5.25 2.83 4.15
N ILE A 11 4.29 3.49 4.80
CA ILE A 11 2.95 2.92 4.98
C ILE A 11 2.24 2.69 3.64
N ILE A 12 2.36 3.65 2.71
CA ILE A 12 1.81 3.48 1.35
C ILE A 12 2.48 2.29 0.65
N ALA A 13 3.81 2.22 0.70
CA ALA A 13 4.58 1.14 0.09
C ALA A 13 4.20 -0.23 0.70
N ASP A 14 4.04 -0.32 2.02
CA ASP A 14 3.61 -1.53 2.72
C ASP A 14 2.22 -2.02 2.24
N ILE A 15 1.27 -1.09 2.08
CA ILE A 15 -0.08 -1.39 1.58
C ILE A 15 -0.01 -1.90 0.13
N LEU A 16 0.69 -1.19 -0.75
CA LEU A 16 0.80 -1.55 -2.16
C LEU A 16 1.56 -2.86 -2.36
N SER A 17 2.66 -3.09 -1.62
CA SER A 17 3.40 -4.35 -1.60
C SER A 17 2.51 -5.50 -1.10
N SER A 18 1.69 -5.28 -0.08
CA SER A 18 0.73 -6.27 0.41
C SER A 18 -0.32 -6.65 -0.65
N MET A 19 -0.75 -5.69 -1.46
CA MET A 19 -1.62 -5.93 -2.62
C MET A 19 -0.87 -6.66 -3.73
N GLN A 20 0.39 -6.30 -4.02
CA GLN A 20 1.21 -6.89 -5.08
C GLN A 20 1.41 -8.38 -4.86
N LYS A 21 1.68 -8.78 -3.61
CA LYS A 21 1.77 -10.19 -3.15
C LYS A 21 0.48 -10.99 -3.33
N LYS A 22 -0.63 -10.33 -3.69
CA LYS A 22 -1.94 -10.93 -4.00
C LYS A 22 -2.36 -10.62 -5.44
N GLU A 23 -1.40 -10.59 -6.36
CA GLU A 23 -1.61 -10.32 -7.79
C GLU A 23 -2.27 -8.95 -8.04
N GLY A 24 -2.01 -7.99 -7.16
CA GLY A 24 -2.61 -6.66 -7.18
C GLY A 24 -4.07 -6.62 -6.75
N ARG A 25 -4.62 -7.69 -6.16
CA ARG A 25 -6.04 -7.81 -5.84
C ARG A 25 -6.23 -8.19 -4.38
N ILE A 26 -6.97 -7.39 -3.62
CA ILE A 26 -7.21 -7.70 -2.21
C ILE A 26 -8.62 -7.35 -1.76
N LYS A 27 -9.19 -8.17 -0.87
CA LYS A 27 -10.43 -7.81 -0.18
C LYS A 27 -10.11 -6.81 0.94
N PRO A 28 -10.98 -5.83 1.21
CA PRO A 28 -10.78 -4.87 2.31
C PRO A 28 -10.45 -5.54 3.65
N THR A 29 -11.13 -6.65 3.96
CA THR A 29 -10.90 -7.42 5.19
C THR A 29 -9.49 -8.01 5.28
N HIS A 30 -8.93 -8.50 4.17
CA HIS A 30 -7.60 -9.10 4.15
C HIS A 30 -6.49 -8.05 4.27
N LEU A 31 -6.75 -6.84 3.78
CA LEU A 31 -5.82 -5.73 3.92
C LEU A 31 -5.74 -5.26 5.37
N LEU A 32 -6.89 -5.21 6.06
CA LEU A 32 -6.99 -4.86 7.47
C LEU A 32 -6.13 -5.73 8.38
N TYR A 33 -6.21 -7.06 8.22
CA TYR A 33 -5.44 -7.99 9.05
C TYR A 33 -3.93 -7.97 8.78
N LYS A 34 -3.49 -7.39 7.66
CA LYS A 34 -2.06 -7.37 7.28
C LYS A 34 -1.36 -6.06 7.62
N SER A 35 -2.10 -4.96 7.77
CA SER A 35 -1.50 -3.70 8.16
C SER A 35 -1.35 -3.66 9.67
N ASN A 36 -0.14 -3.46 10.19
CA ASN A 36 0.10 -3.09 11.59
C ASN A 36 -0.39 -1.63 11.87
N LEU A 37 -1.63 -1.33 11.46
CA LEU A 37 -2.30 -0.02 11.49
C LEU A 37 -3.68 -0.19 12.12
N SER A 38 -4.17 0.86 12.78
CA SER A 38 -5.57 0.91 13.19
C SER A 38 -6.49 0.93 11.96
N HIS A 39 -7.73 0.46 12.13
CA HIS A 39 -8.73 0.43 11.09
C HIS A 39 -8.97 1.81 10.47
N SER A 40 -9.01 2.86 11.31
CA SER A 40 -9.19 4.26 10.89
C SER A 40 -8.07 4.72 9.98
N LYS A 41 -6.81 4.53 10.40
CA LYS A 41 -5.63 4.92 9.61
C LYS A 41 -5.58 4.18 8.29
N LEU A 42 -5.80 2.86 8.28
CA LEU A 42 -5.80 2.11 7.03
C LEU A 42 -6.85 2.67 6.05
N LYS A 43 -8.05 3.00 6.54
CA LYS A 43 -9.11 3.58 5.71
C LYS A 43 -8.70 4.94 5.12
N GLU A 44 -8.05 5.80 5.88
CA GLU A 44 -7.50 7.07 5.38
C GLU A 44 -6.50 6.86 4.25
N TYR A 45 -5.55 5.93 4.43
CA TYR A 45 -4.58 5.59 3.39
C TYR A 45 -5.25 5.00 2.15
N ILE A 46 -6.24 4.12 2.31
CA ILE A 46 -6.97 3.53 1.19
C ILE A 46 -7.76 4.57 0.41
N ASN A 47 -8.44 5.48 1.10
CA ASN A 47 -9.14 6.59 0.45
C ASN A 47 -8.17 7.46 -0.34
N MET A 48 -7.01 7.80 0.25
CA MET A 48 -5.98 8.57 -0.46
C MET A 48 -5.44 7.82 -1.69
N LEU A 49 -5.27 6.49 -1.63
CA LEU A 49 -4.83 5.69 -2.78
C LEU A 49 -5.88 5.64 -3.90
N LEU A 50 -7.17 5.59 -3.54
CA LEU A 50 -8.29 5.68 -4.48
C LEU A 50 -8.32 7.07 -5.14
N GLU A 51 -8.25 8.14 -4.35
CA GLU A 51 -8.22 9.53 -4.83
C GLU A 51 -7.03 9.80 -5.76
N LYS A 52 -5.86 9.24 -5.44
CA LYS A 52 -4.65 9.34 -6.29
C LYS A 52 -4.65 8.39 -7.48
N GLY A 53 -5.69 7.57 -7.65
CA GLY A 53 -5.80 6.61 -8.75
C GLY A 53 -4.71 5.53 -8.74
N MET A 54 -4.08 5.28 -7.59
CA MET A 54 -3.10 4.21 -7.40
C MET A 54 -3.76 2.84 -7.26
N ILE A 55 -4.98 2.83 -6.73
CA ILE A 55 -5.85 1.66 -6.68
C ILE A 55 -7.25 2.04 -7.18
N GLU A 56 -8.05 1.03 -7.47
CA GLU A 56 -9.48 1.17 -7.75
C GLU A 56 -10.28 0.15 -6.93
N GLU A 57 -11.57 0.42 -6.80
CA GLU A 57 -12.53 -0.44 -6.14
C GLU A 57 -13.50 -1.03 -7.16
N LYS A 58 -13.68 -2.35 -7.13
CA LYS A 58 -14.63 -3.07 -7.99
C LYS A 58 -15.43 -4.10 -7.20
N LEU A 59 -16.65 -4.37 -7.66
CA LEU A 59 -17.46 -5.48 -7.17
C LEU A 59 -17.17 -6.73 -8.02
N VAL A 60 -16.65 -7.78 -7.39
CA VAL A 60 -16.41 -9.08 -8.02
C VAL A 60 -17.26 -10.12 -7.33
N LYS A 61 -18.19 -10.73 -8.07
CA LYS A 61 -19.14 -11.73 -7.53
C LYS A 61 -19.87 -11.21 -6.28
N GLY A 62 -20.33 -9.96 -6.33
CA GLY A 62 -21.03 -9.29 -5.21
C GLY A 62 -20.14 -8.87 -4.04
N LYS A 63 -18.81 -9.01 -4.14
CA LYS A 63 -17.87 -8.66 -3.07
C LYS A 63 -16.96 -7.51 -3.50
N LYS A 64 -16.83 -6.52 -2.61
CA LYS A 64 -15.91 -5.39 -2.76
C LYS A 64 -14.45 -5.87 -2.75
N MET A 65 -13.69 -5.47 -3.76
CA MET A 65 -12.28 -5.78 -3.91
C MET A 65 -11.52 -4.56 -4.41
N TYR A 66 -10.30 -4.39 -3.91
CA TYR A 66 -9.37 -3.38 -4.40
C TYR A 66 -8.41 -3.97 -5.42
N PHE A 67 -8.14 -3.22 -6.47
CA PHE A 67 -7.23 -3.56 -7.55
C PHE A 67 -6.14 -2.49 -7.66
N MET A 68 -4.88 -2.89 -7.74
CA MET A 68 -3.81 -1.96 -8.07
C MET A 68 -3.93 -1.51 -9.53
N LYS A 69 -3.68 -0.21 -9.73
CA LYS A 69 -3.52 0.40 -11.04
C LYS A 69 -2.04 0.63 -11.34
N ASP A 70 -1.73 0.93 -12.59
CA ASP A 70 -0.37 1.21 -13.07
C ASP A 70 0.35 2.26 -12.22
N GLN A 71 -0.37 3.29 -11.77
CA GLN A 71 0.18 4.33 -10.90
C GLN A 71 0.63 3.79 -9.53
N GLY A 72 -0.06 2.78 -8.99
CA GLY A 72 0.33 2.11 -7.75
C GLY A 72 1.60 1.26 -7.93
N TYR A 73 1.70 0.51 -9.03
CA TYR A 73 2.90 -0.24 -9.37
C TYR A 73 4.11 0.68 -9.60
N LYS A 74 3.90 1.79 -10.33
CA LYS A 74 4.92 2.80 -10.58
C LYS A 74 5.43 3.42 -9.28
N PHE A 75 4.53 3.78 -8.37
CA PHE A 75 4.92 4.29 -7.06
C PHE A 75 5.80 3.28 -6.31
N LEU A 76 5.39 2.00 -6.27
CA LEU A 76 6.11 0.97 -5.53
C LEU A 76 7.52 0.76 -6.08
N LEU A 77 7.66 0.70 -7.42
CA LEU A 77 8.96 0.58 -8.09
C LEU A 77 9.90 1.74 -7.77
N GLU A 78 9.41 2.99 -7.86
CA GLU A 78 10.22 4.17 -7.55
C GLU A 78 10.59 4.24 -6.07
N PHE A 79 9.67 3.84 -5.18
CA PHE A 79 9.94 3.77 -3.75
C PHE A 79 11.05 2.77 -3.43
N GLU A 80 11.02 1.57 -4.02
CA GLU A 80 12.06 0.55 -3.85
C GLU A 80 13.42 1.04 -4.34
N ARG A 81 13.49 1.68 -5.51
CA ARG A 81 14.72 2.29 -6.04
C ARG A 81 15.32 3.34 -5.10
N ILE A 82 14.48 4.24 -4.59
CA ILE A 82 14.93 5.30 -3.66
C ILE A 82 15.40 4.67 -2.35
N LYS A 83 14.71 3.64 -1.86
CA LYS A 83 15.08 2.94 -0.64
C LYS A 83 16.43 2.22 -0.78
N GLU A 84 16.62 1.46 -1.85
CA GLU A 84 17.90 0.79 -2.16
C GLU A 84 19.04 1.81 -2.29
N PHE A 85 18.78 2.95 -2.94
CA PHE A 85 19.73 4.05 -3.00
C PHE A 85 20.06 4.57 -1.60
N SER A 86 19.07 4.93 -0.77
CA SER A 86 19.28 5.40 0.60
C SER A 86 20.11 4.42 1.43
N ASP A 87 19.76 3.13 1.36
CA ASP A 87 20.43 2.05 2.08
C ASP A 87 21.90 1.93 1.63
N SER A 88 22.20 2.15 0.35
CA SER A 88 23.58 2.14 -0.18
C SER A 88 24.47 3.28 0.35
N PHE A 89 23.87 4.39 0.81
CA PHE A 89 24.56 5.53 1.42
C PHE A 89 24.45 5.55 2.95
N GLY A 90 23.85 4.52 3.57
CA GLY A 90 23.69 4.40 5.02
C GLY A 90 22.73 5.41 5.64
N LEU A 91 21.74 5.88 4.87
CA LEU A 91 20.75 6.90 5.26
C LEU A 91 19.40 6.28 5.67
#